data_AF-A0A821J8Q5-F1
#
_entry.id   AF-A0A821J8Q5-F1
#
_cell.length_a   1.000
_cell.length_b   1.000
_cell.length_c   1.000
_cell.angle_alpha   90.00
_cell.angle_beta   90.00
_cell.angle_gamma   90.00
#
_symmetry.space_group_name_H-M   'P 1'
#
loop_
_entity.id
_entity.type
_entity.pdbx_description
1 polymer ?
#
loop_
_entity_poly.entity_id
_entity_poly.type
_entity_poly.pdbx_seq_one_letter_code
_entity_poly.pdbx_strand_id
1 'polypeptide(L)'
;MVHYGHANACRQAKQMGNYLIVGVHSDEEITKHKGPPVFTEQERYKMVRAIKWVDQVVENAPYVTTLETLEEYNCAFCVHGDDITVTADGIDTYHIVKAAGRYRECKRTQGISTTDLVGRMLLVTKSHHEPDDISIDRENTRRMSLCKESVNPWTGASQFLPTTNKIIQFSNGREPK
;
A
#
# COMPACT_ATOMS: atom_id res chain seq x y z
N MET A 1 -5.95 -3.02 -2.30
CA MET A 1 -5.69 -2.17 -3.47
C MET A 1 -4.21 -1.83 -3.50
N VAL A 2 -3.48 -2.25 -4.53
CA VAL A 2 -2.04 -1.93 -4.66
C VAL A 2 -1.90 -0.44 -5.05
N HIS A 3 -0.87 0.21 -4.53
CA HIS A 3 -0.55 1.62 -4.80
C HIS A 3 0.97 1.85 -4.65
N TYR A 4 1.47 3.05 -5.00
CA TYR A 4 2.91 3.31 -5.01
C TYR A 4 3.60 3.13 -3.65
N GLY A 5 2.88 3.28 -2.53
CA GLY A 5 3.38 2.89 -1.20
C GLY A 5 3.76 1.41 -1.07
N HIS A 6 2.96 0.48 -1.60
CA HIS A 6 3.30 -0.96 -1.62
C HIS A 6 4.53 -1.23 -2.50
N ALA A 7 4.60 -0.57 -3.66
CA ALA A 7 5.73 -0.67 -4.55
C ALA A 7 7.03 -0.13 -3.90
N ASN A 8 6.95 0.97 -3.14
CA ASN A 8 8.10 1.50 -2.39
C ASN A 8 8.51 0.59 -1.22
N ALA A 9 7.57 -0.08 -0.55
CA ALA A 9 7.90 -1.09 0.46
C ALA A 9 8.66 -2.26 -0.17
N CYS A 10 8.19 -2.78 -1.32
CA CYS A 10 8.91 -3.81 -2.09
C CYS A 10 10.31 -3.32 -2.52
N ARG A 11 10.43 -2.07 -2.98
CA ARG A 11 11.73 -1.46 -3.32
C ARG A 11 12.68 -1.45 -2.11
N GLN A 12 12.22 -0.99 -0.95
CA GLN A 12 13.03 -0.95 0.26
C GLN A 12 13.44 -2.36 0.71
N ALA A 13 12.53 -3.33 0.68
CA ALA A 13 12.82 -4.72 1.00
C ALA A 13 13.85 -5.32 0.03
N LYS A 14 13.70 -5.09 -1.28
CA LYS A 14 14.65 -5.53 -2.31
C LYS A 14 16.03 -4.89 -2.15
N GLN A 15 16.16 -3.72 -1.53
CA GLN A 15 17.47 -3.12 -1.24
C GLN A 15 18.22 -3.80 -0.08
N MET A 16 17.51 -4.55 0.76
CA MET A 16 18.12 -5.25 1.91
C MET A 16 18.66 -6.64 1.53
N GLY A 17 18.43 -7.11 0.31
CA GLY A 17 18.88 -8.41 -0.17
C GLY A 17 19.01 -8.47 -1.69
N ASN A 18 19.17 -9.67 -2.23
CA ASN A 18 19.36 -9.88 -3.67
C ASN A 18 18.11 -10.45 -4.35
N TYR A 19 17.23 -11.09 -3.58
CA TYR A 19 16.01 -11.74 -4.05
C TYR A 19 14.86 -11.39 -3.10
N LEU A 20 13.69 -11.05 -3.65
CA LEU A 20 12.51 -10.63 -2.93
C LEU A 20 11.35 -11.57 -3.28
N ILE A 21 10.92 -12.30 -2.26
CA ILE A 21 9.71 -13.11 -2.27
C ILE A 21 8.62 -12.33 -1.55
N VAL A 22 7.44 -12.21 -2.16
CA VAL A 22 6.27 -11.57 -1.55
C VAL A 22 5.15 -12.58 -1.37
N GLY A 23 4.80 -12.86 -0.12
CA GLY A 23 3.62 -13.63 0.24
C GLY A 23 2.35 -12.79 0.11
N VAL A 24 1.32 -13.36 -0.52
CA VAL A 24 0.01 -12.71 -0.67
C VAL A 24 -1.05 -13.68 -0.15
N HIS A 25 -1.87 -13.24 0.79
CA HIS A 25 -2.91 -14.06 1.42
C HIS A 25 -4.06 -14.36 0.44
N SER A 26 -4.78 -15.46 0.66
CA SER A 26 -6.02 -15.78 -0.06
C SER A 26 -7.19 -14.87 0.37
N ASP A 27 -8.26 -14.85 -0.43
CA ASP A 27 -9.46 -14.08 -0.10
C ASP A 27 -10.15 -14.59 1.18
N GLU A 28 -10.17 -15.91 1.37
CA GLU A 28 -10.69 -16.57 2.57
C GLU A 28 -9.92 -16.13 3.81
N GLU A 29 -8.59 -16.13 3.75
CA GLU A 29 -7.74 -15.80 4.88
C GLU A 29 -7.84 -14.32 5.28
N ILE A 30 -7.97 -13.42 4.30
CA ILE A 30 -8.22 -12.00 4.57
C ILE A 30 -9.58 -11.81 5.23
N THR A 31 -10.62 -12.50 4.74
CA THR A 31 -12.00 -12.36 5.24
C THR A 31 -12.16 -12.85 6.69
N LYS A 32 -11.32 -13.77 7.15
CA LYS A 32 -11.30 -14.20 8.57
C LYS A 32 -10.79 -13.09 9.51
N HIS A 33 -9.83 -12.29 9.04
CA HIS A 33 -9.15 -11.29 9.87
C HIS A 33 -9.70 -9.87 9.69
N LYS A 34 -10.29 -9.58 8.53
CA LYS A 34 -10.78 -8.27 8.10
C LYS A 34 -12.03 -8.45 7.23
N GLY A 35 -12.58 -7.34 6.72
CA GLY A 35 -13.59 -7.41 5.67
C GLY A 35 -13.05 -8.03 4.38
N PRO A 36 -13.95 -8.53 3.50
CA PRO A 36 -13.56 -9.13 2.23
C PRO A 36 -12.77 -8.11 1.37
N PRO A 37 -11.71 -8.55 0.67
CA PRO A 37 -10.92 -7.65 -0.15
C PRO A 37 -11.72 -7.17 -1.37
N VAL A 38 -11.45 -5.94 -1.81
CA VAL A 38 -12.08 -5.36 -3.01
C VAL A 38 -11.64 -6.05 -4.31
N PHE A 39 -10.39 -6.54 -4.35
CA PHE A 39 -9.84 -7.29 -5.48
C PHE A 39 -9.73 -8.76 -5.10
N THR A 40 -10.04 -9.63 -6.05
CA THR A 40 -9.84 -11.07 -5.93
C THR A 40 -8.36 -11.38 -5.68
N GLU A 41 -8.09 -12.54 -5.08
CA GLU A 41 -6.72 -12.99 -4.84
C GLU A 41 -5.89 -13.08 -6.12
N GLN A 42 -6.50 -13.53 -7.22
CA GLN A 42 -5.84 -13.64 -8.51
C GLN A 42 -5.40 -12.29 -9.08
N GLU A 43 -6.26 -11.26 -8.95
CA GLU A 43 -5.89 -9.89 -9.29
C GLU A 43 -4.77 -9.37 -8.40
N ARG A 44 -4.81 -9.68 -7.09
CA ARG A 44 -3.75 -9.28 -6.14
C ARG A 44 -2.42 -9.96 -6.47
N TYR A 45 -2.40 -11.25 -6.78
CA TYR A 45 -1.20 -11.97 -7.19
C TYR A 45 -0.61 -11.36 -8.46
N LYS A 46 -1.44 -11.08 -9.47
CA LYS A 46 -1.00 -10.47 -10.73
C LYS A 46 -0.46 -9.04 -10.52
N MET A 47 -1.11 -8.23 -9.70
CA MET A 47 -0.64 -6.87 -9.37
C MET A 47 0.72 -6.89 -8.68
N VAL A 48 0.94 -7.80 -7.72
CA VAL A 48 2.22 -7.90 -7.01
C VAL A 48 3.32 -8.42 -7.93
N ARG A 49 3.04 -9.41 -8.78
CA ARG A 49 3.99 -9.91 -9.80
C ARG A 49 4.46 -8.82 -10.77
N ALA A 50 3.61 -7.84 -11.07
CA ALA A 50 3.95 -6.74 -11.96
C ALA A 50 4.90 -5.69 -11.33
N ILE A 51 5.16 -5.75 -10.03
CA ILE A 51 6.08 -4.82 -9.36
C ILE A 51 7.52 -5.24 -9.69
N LYS A 52 8.26 -4.37 -10.38
CA LYS A 52 9.61 -4.66 -10.91
C LYS A 52 10.68 -5.14 -9.91
N TRP A 53 10.45 -4.97 -8.62
CA TRP A 53 11.37 -5.39 -7.55
C TRP A 53 11.06 -6.77 -6.99
N VAL A 54 9.86 -7.31 -7.27
CA VAL A 54 9.41 -8.61 -6.80
C VAL A 54 9.90 -9.67 -7.78
N ASP A 55 10.63 -10.67 -7.28
CA ASP A 55 11.12 -11.76 -8.13
C ASP A 55 10.16 -12.96 -8.10
N GLN A 56 9.53 -13.21 -6.95
CA GLN A 56 8.60 -14.32 -6.77
C GLN A 56 7.41 -13.90 -5.91
N VAL A 57 6.22 -14.38 -6.29
CA VAL A 57 5.00 -14.26 -5.48
C VAL A 57 4.60 -15.63 -4.97
N VAL A 58 4.40 -15.72 -3.66
CA VAL A 58 3.84 -16.89 -2.98
C VAL A 58 2.36 -16.63 -2.76
N GLU A 59 1.53 -17.45 -3.38
CA GLU A 59 0.07 -17.41 -3.24
C GLU A 59 -0.35 -18.09 -1.94
N ASN A 60 -1.51 -17.71 -1.41
CA ASN A 60 -2.06 -18.26 -0.17
C ASN A 60 -1.08 -18.25 1.03
N ALA A 61 -0.31 -17.18 1.17
CA ALA A 61 0.62 -17.04 2.29
C ALA A 61 -0.14 -16.90 3.64
N PRO A 62 0.39 -17.44 4.75
CA PRO A 62 -0.25 -17.32 6.06
C PRO A 62 -0.35 -15.85 6.49
N TYR A 63 -1.40 -15.52 7.27
CA TYR A 63 -1.68 -14.13 7.67
C TYR A 63 -0.57 -13.51 8.53
N VAL A 64 0.00 -14.30 9.45
CA VAL A 64 1.14 -13.91 10.28
C VAL A 64 2.40 -14.59 9.76
N THR A 65 3.47 -13.82 9.60
CA THR A 65 4.78 -14.34 9.21
C THR A 65 5.39 -15.15 10.36
N THR A 66 5.69 -16.42 10.11
CA THR A 66 6.35 -17.31 11.08
C THR A 66 7.76 -17.67 10.63
N LEU A 67 8.54 -18.26 11.55
CA LEU A 67 9.86 -18.79 11.21
C LEU A 67 9.78 -19.97 10.25
N GLU A 68 8.73 -20.81 10.35
CA GLU A 68 8.55 -21.93 9.42
C GLU A 68 8.35 -21.43 7.99
N THR A 69 7.55 -20.37 7.78
CA THR A 69 7.39 -19.78 6.45
C THR A 69 8.73 -19.24 5.92
N LEU A 70 9.55 -18.62 6.77
CA LEU A 70 10.85 -18.14 6.33
C LEU A 70 11.81 -19.27 5.97
N GLU A 71 11.72 -20.42 6.65
CA GLU A 71 12.53 -21.60 6.36
C GLU A 71 12.06 -22.32 5.10
N GLU A 72 10.75 -22.48 4.92
CA GLU A 72 10.13 -23.10 3.73
C GLU A 72 10.60 -22.44 2.43
N TYR A 73 10.64 -21.10 2.42
CA TYR A 73 11.06 -20.32 1.25
C TYR A 73 12.54 -19.89 1.29
N ASN A 74 13.31 -20.40 2.26
CA ASN A 74 14.73 -20.07 2.44
C ASN A 74 15.02 -18.55 2.48
N CYS A 75 14.14 -17.80 3.15
CA CYS A 75 14.24 -16.35 3.33
C CYS A 75 15.06 -16.02 4.58
N ALA A 76 16.14 -15.23 4.45
CA ALA A 76 16.97 -14.88 5.61
C ALA A 76 16.20 -14.08 6.69
N PHE A 77 15.32 -13.15 6.29
CA PHE A 77 14.54 -12.30 7.17
C PHE A 77 13.25 -11.84 6.46
N CYS A 78 12.26 -11.38 7.23
CA CYS A 78 11.10 -10.66 6.70
C CYS A 78 11.28 -9.14 6.82
N VAL A 79 10.54 -8.39 5.99
CA VAL A 79 10.51 -6.93 6.01
C VAL A 79 9.07 -6.48 6.14
N HIS A 80 8.77 -5.63 7.12
CA HIS A 80 7.45 -5.04 7.32
C HIS A 80 7.54 -3.53 7.54
N GLY A 81 6.39 -2.85 7.53
CA GLY A 81 6.32 -1.44 7.91
C GLY A 81 6.58 -1.24 9.41
N ASP A 82 6.87 -0.02 9.80
CA ASP A 82 7.01 0.45 11.19
C ASP A 82 5.66 0.66 11.91
N ASP A 83 4.59 0.02 11.43
CA ASP A 83 3.26 0.09 12.02
C ASP A 83 3.21 -0.73 13.32
N ILE A 84 2.42 -0.27 14.32
CA ILE A 84 2.22 -1.00 15.57
C ILE A 84 1.37 -2.26 15.30
N THR A 85 1.97 -3.44 15.45
CA THR A 85 1.30 -4.72 15.26
C THR A 85 1.24 -5.50 16.57
N VAL A 86 0.20 -5.23 17.37
CA VAL A 86 -0.05 -5.93 18.63
C VAL A 86 -1.31 -6.76 18.56
N THR A 87 -1.31 -7.92 19.23
CA THR A 87 -2.51 -8.74 19.46
C THR A 87 -3.43 -8.07 20.48
N ALA A 88 -4.63 -8.63 20.67
CA ALA A 88 -5.57 -8.15 21.70
C ALA A 88 -4.95 -8.16 23.11
N ASP A 89 -4.00 -9.07 23.36
CA ASP A 89 -3.27 -9.19 24.63
C ASP A 89 -2.07 -8.22 24.74
N GLY A 90 -1.86 -7.35 23.74
CA GLY A 90 -0.77 -6.38 23.72
C GLY A 90 0.59 -6.95 23.31
N ILE A 91 0.64 -8.20 22.82
CA ILE A 91 1.87 -8.86 22.39
C ILE A 91 2.15 -8.54 20.93
N ASP A 92 3.41 -8.22 20.60
CA ASP A 92 3.81 -7.99 19.20
C ASP A 92 3.55 -9.23 18.34
N THR A 93 2.82 -9.06 17.24
CA THR A 93 2.46 -10.15 16.31
C THR A 93 3.69 -10.87 15.74
N TYR A 94 4.82 -10.17 15.62
CA TYR A 94 6.06 -10.70 15.08
C TYR A 94 7.14 -10.97 16.15
N HIS A 95 6.77 -11.02 17.43
CA HIS A 95 7.73 -11.20 18.55
C HIS A 95 8.69 -12.39 18.33
N ILE A 96 8.20 -13.51 17.81
CA ILE A 96 9.00 -14.71 17.53
C ILE A 96 10.07 -14.41 16.47
N VAL A 97 9.68 -13.76 15.37
CA VAL A 97 10.59 -13.43 14.26
C VAL A 97 11.58 -12.33 14.65
N LYS A 98 11.14 -11.37 15.47
CA LYS A 98 11.98 -10.33 16.06
C LYS A 98 13.02 -10.92 17.02
N ALA A 99 12.61 -11.84 17.91
CA ALA A 99 13.50 -12.51 18.84
C ALA A 99 14.58 -13.35 18.13
N ALA A 100 14.25 -13.93 16.98
CA ALA A 100 15.21 -14.64 16.13
C ALA A 100 16.16 -13.72 15.34
N GLY A 101 16.03 -12.40 15.43
CA GLY A 101 16.85 -11.44 14.66
C GLY A 101 16.55 -11.43 13.15
N ARG A 102 15.41 -12.01 12.73
CA ARG A 102 15.02 -12.19 11.32
C ARG A 102 13.92 -11.24 10.88
N TYR A 103 13.78 -10.10 11.54
CA TYR A 103 12.80 -9.05 11.23
C TYR A 103 13.52 -7.74 10.88
N ARG A 104 13.08 -7.08 9.82
CA ARG A 104 13.56 -5.75 9.38
C ARG A 104 12.39 -4.82 9.13
N GLU A 105 12.62 -3.53 9.32
CA GLU A 105 11.62 -2.49 9.13
C GLU A 105 11.91 -1.65 7.89
N CYS A 106 10.85 -1.30 7.16
CA CYS A 106 10.88 -0.34 6.07
C CYS A 106 10.00 0.86 6.42
N LYS A 107 10.39 2.05 5.93
CA LYS A 107 9.66 3.28 6.26
C LYS A 107 8.35 3.34 5.49
N ARG A 108 7.28 3.71 6.19
CA ARG A 108 5.99 4.04 5.57
C ARG A 108 6.15 5.11 4.49
N THR A 109 5.45 4.94 3.38
CA THR A 109 5.49 5.90 2.27
C THR A 109 4.58 7.09 2.55
N GLN A 110 5.16 8.29 2.62
CA GLN A 110 4.42 9.53 2.83
C GLN A 110 3.47 9.83 1.66
N GLY A 111 2.27 10.32 1.98
CA GLY A 111 1.32 10.87 1.01
C GLY A 111 0.40 9.85 0.34
N ILE A 112 0.36 8.59 0.83
CA ILE A 112 -0.56 7.58 0.33
C ILE A 112 -0.94 6.55 1.39
N SER A 113 -2.20 6.15 1.36
CA SER A 113 -2.70 4.92 2.00
C SER A 113 -3.97 4.47 1.27
N THR A 114 -4.39 3.23 1.48
CA THR A 114 -5.69 2.76 0.97
C THR A 114 -6.84 3.60 1.53
N THR A 115 -6.79 4.00 2.81
CA THR A 115 -7.81 4.86 3.44
C THR A 115 -7.89 6.23 2.77
N ASP A 116 -6.74 6.84 2.47
CA ASP A 116 -6.66 8.09 1.72
C ASP A 116 -7.28 7.94 0.33
N LEU A 117 -6.94 6.88 -0.41
CA LEU A 117 -7.53 6.61 -1.74
C LEU A 117 -9.05 6.41 -1.67
N VAL A 118 -9.55 5.65 -0.70
CA VAL A 118 -11.00 5.47 -0.48
C VAL A 118 -11.65 6.82 -0.16
N GLY A 119 -11.04 7.63 0.70
CA GLY A 119 -11.51 8.98 1.00
C GLY A 119 -11.65 9.84 -0.26
N ARG A 120 -10.66 9.80 -1.16
CA ARG A 120 -10.72 10.50 -2.46
C ARG A 120 -11.85 9.98 -3.35
N MET A 121 -12.07 8.66 -3.41
CA MET A 121 -13.17 8.07 -4.18
C MET A 121 -14.53 8.54 -3.65
N LEU A 122 -14.71 8.56 -2.32
CA LEU A 122 -15.93 9.05 -1.67
C LEU A 122 -16.17 10.55 -1.91
N LEU A 123 -15.12 11.36 -2.03
CA LEU A 123 -15.26 12.78 -2.37
C LEU A 123 -15.81 12.99 -3.78
N VAL A 124 -15.46 12.12 -4.74
CA VAL A 124 -15.91 12.22 -6.14
C VAL A 124 -17.38 11.82 -6.30
N THR A 125 -17.88 10.90 -5.47
CA THR A 125 -19.22 10.33 -5.63
C THR A 125 -20.27 10.90 -4.67
N LYS A 126 -20.02 12.01 -3.95
CA LYS A 126 -20.92 12.50 -2.88
C LYS A 126 -22.39 12.70 -3.29
N SER A 127 -22.67 13.08 -4.53
CA SER A 127 -24.02 13.37 -5.03
C SER A 127 -24.67 12.22 -5.82
N HIS A 128 -24.13 10.99 -5.77
CA HIS A 128 -24.68 9.87 -6.55
C HIS A 128 -26.09 9.40 -6.13
N HIS A 129 -26.61 9.89 -5.01
CA HIS A 129 -27.98 9.65 -4.55
C HIS A 129 -28.93 10.84 -4.84
N GLU A 130 -28.41 11.97 -5.32
CA GLU A 130 -29.23 13.10 -5.73
C GLU A 130 -29.68 12.85 -7.18
N PRO A 131 -31.00 12.86 -7.47
CA PRO A 131 -31.47 12.73 -8.84
C PRO A 131 -30.97 13.93 -9.66
N ASP A 132 -30.30 13.63 -10.78
CA ASP A 132 -29.61 14.56 -11.69
C ASP A 132 -29.97 16.04 -11.54
N ASP A 133 -29.17 16.77 -10.77
CA ASP A 133 -28.92 18.19 -11.03
C ASP A 133 -27.42 18.33 -11.26
N ILE A 134 -26.99 18.11 -12.51
CA ILE A 134 -25.67 18.53 -12.99
C ILE A 134 -25.68 20.06 -13.12
N SER A 135 -25.91 20.75 -12.00
CA SER A 135 -25.65 22.17 -11.88
C SER A 135 -24.25 22.29 -11.30
N ILE A 136 -23.30 22.71 -12.14
CA ILE A 136 -22.02 23.19 -11.64
C ILE A 136 -22.37 24.42 -10.81
N ASP A 137 -22.34 24.28 -9.48
CA ASP A 137 -22.58 25.38 -8.56
C ASP A 137 -21.48 26.44 -8.76
N ARG A 138 -21.81 27.42 -9.62
CA ARG A 138 -20.93 28.54 -9.97
C ARG A 138 -20.59 29.39 -8.75
N GLU A 139 -21.41 29.36 -7.71
CA GLU A 139 -21.21 30.14 -6.49
C GLU A 139 -20.19 29.46 -5.56
N ASN A 140 -20.27 28.14 -5.39
CA ASN A 140 -19.21 27.36 -4.74
C ASN A 140 -17.87 27.44 -5.48
N THR A 141 -17.91 27.38 -6.82
CA THR A 141 -16.71 27.52 -7.66
C THR A 141 -16.04 28.89 -7.49
N ARG A 142 -16.83 29.96 -7.28
CA ARG A 142 -16.32 31.32 -7.01
C ARG A 142 -15.76 31.47 -5.59
N ARG A 143 -16.39 30.88 -4.57
CA ARG A 143 -15.89 30.91 -3.17
C ARG A 143 -14.58 30.14 -3.01
N MET A 144 -14.33 29.12 -3.82
CA MET A 144 -13.06 28.39 -3.84
C MET A 144 -11.83 29.22 -4.26
N SER A 145 -12.02 30.36 -4.94
CA SER A 145 -10.91 31.24 -5.30
C SER A 145 -10.56 32.25 -4.19
N LEU A 146 -11.41 32.38 -3.16
CA LEU A 146 -11.35 33.45 -2.15
C LEU A 146 -11.08 32.93 -0.74
N CYS A 147 -11.18 31.62 -0.50
CA CYS A 147 -10.98 31.02 0.81
C CYS A 147 -9.55 30.49 0.95
N LYS A 148 -8.83 30.89 2.02
CA LYS A 148 -7.49 30.34 2.33
C LYS A 148 -7.51 28.82 2.63
N GLU A 149 -8.69 28.28 2.94
CA GLU A 149 -8.93 26.90 3.35
C GLU A 149 -9.70 26.08 2.30
N SER A 150 -10.07 26.65 1.15
CA SER A 150 -10.77 25.89 0.10
C SER A 150 -9.83 24.96 -0.64
N VAL A 151 -10.04 23.65 -0.44
CA VAL A 151 -9.34 22.60 -1.19
C VAL A 151 -10.21 22.23 -2.39
N ASN A 152 -9.79 22.58 -3.60
CA ASN A 152 -10.44 22.08 -4.81
C ASN A 152 -10.24 20.55 -4.88
N PRO A 153 -11.31 19.74 -5.10
CA PRO A 153 -11.16 18.32 -5.41
C PRO A 153 -10.16 18.05 -6.55
N TRP A 154 -10.05 18.99 -7.50
CA TRP A 154 -9.15 18.94 -8.65
C TRP A 154 -7.74 19.51 -8.41
N THR A 155 -7.50 20.28 -7.34
CA THR A 155 -6.18 20.95 -7.14
C THR A 155 -5.51 20.70 -5.80
N GLY A 156 -5.98 19.77 -4.93
CA GLY A 156 -5.36 19.68 -3.60
C GLY A 156 -5.62 18.47 -2.71
N ALA A 157 -6.14 17.34 -3.21
CA ALA A 157 -6.41 16.19 -2.32
C ALA A 157 -5.13 15.41 -1.91
N SER A 158 -4.05 15.49 -2.68
CA SER A 158 -2.82 14.74 -2.42
C SER A 158 -1.78 15.60 -1.71
N GLN A 159 -1.33 15.16 -0.54
CA GLN A 159 -0.20 15.77 0.19
C GLN A 159 1.15 15.12 -0.18
N PHE A 160 1.20 14.33 -1.26
CA PHE A 160 2.44 13.70 -1.71
C PHE A 160 3.48 14.75 -2.10
N LEU A 161 4.68 14.64 -1.52
CA LEU A 161 5.81 15.50 -1.86
C LEU A 161 6.70 14.80 -2.91
N PRO A 162 6.57 15.11 -4.22
CA PRO A 162 7.47 14.56 -5.22
C PRO A 162 8.87 15.16 -5.04
N THR A 163 9.89 14.31 -5.09
CA THR A 163 11.29 14.75 -5.08
C THR A 163 12.05 14.04 -6.19
N THR A 164 13.11 14.66 -6.69
CA THR A 164 13.99 14.05 -7.69
C THR A 164 14.52 12.70 -7.21
N ASN A 165 14.85 12.58 -5.92
CA ASN A 165 15.27 11.32 -5.31
C ASN A 165 14.21 10.21 -5.41
N LYS A 166 12.92 10.52 -5.16
CA LYS A 166 11.83 9.54 -5.31
C LYS A 166 11.68 9.10 -6.77
N ILE A 167 11.81 10.01 -7.72
CA ILE A 167 11.75 9.69 -9.16
C ILE A 167 12.91 8.77 -9.55
N ILE A 168 14.14 9.13 -9.16
CA ILE A 168 15.34 8.32 -9.44
C ILE A 168 15.18 6.90 -8.88
N GLN A 169 14.72 6.77 -7.64
CA GLN A 169 14.48 5.49 -6.97
C GLN A 169 13.48 4.59 -7.71
N PHE A 170 12.51 5.18 -8.41
CA PHE A 170 11.48 4.47 -9.17
C PHE A 170 11.80 4.31 -10.66
N SER A 171 12.75 5.07 -11.19
CA SER A 171 13.19 4.97 -12.57
C SER A 171 14.01 3.70 -12.83
N ASN A 172 14.14 3.30 -14.10
CA ASN A 172 15.09 2.25 -14.49
C ASN A 172 16.47 2.82 -14.86
N GLY A 173 16.59 4.14 -15.03
CA GLY A 173 17.84 4.82 -15.39
C GLY A 173 18.44 4.37 -16.72
N ARG A 174 17.62 3.86 -17.66
CA ARG A 174 18.07 3.34 -18.96
C ARG A 174 17.48 4.17 -20.08
N GLU A 175 18.30 4.49 -21.07
CA GLU A 175 17.86 5.06 -22.33
C GLU A 175 17.14 3.99 -23.18
N PRO A 176 16.28 4.40 -24.14
CA PRO A 176 15.69 3.47 -25.10
C PRO A 176 16.79 2.69 -25.82
N LYS A 177 16.67 1.37 -25.84
CA LYS A 177 17.53 0.49 -26.65
C LYS A 177 16.99 0.39 -28.07
#